data_AF-A0A1V5MSF2-F1
#
_entry.id   AF-A0A1V5MSF2-F1
#
_cell.length_a   1.000
_cell.length_b   1.000
_cell.length_c   1.000
_cell.angle_alpha   90.00
_cell.angle_beta   90.00
_cell.angle_gamma   90.00
#
_symmetry.space_group_name_H-M   'P 1'
#
loop_
_entity.id
_entity.type
_entity.pdbx_description
1 polymer ?
#
loop_
_entity_poly.entity_id
_entity_poly.type
_entity_poly.pdbx_seq_one_letter_code
_entity_poly.pdbx_strand_id
1 'polypeptide(L)' 'MMVLFLPEVRQYFQELEAILFEKEYFSFEDSAVQHVRDIVLEIEKTLPTQTSKAAPPYFH' A
#
# COMPACT_ATOMS: atom_id res chain seq x y z
N MET A 1 -4.96 -10.03 -15.18
CA MET A 1 -4.21 -8.76 -15.17
C MET A 1 -3.03 -8.95 -14.23
N MET A 2 -1.81 -8.58 -14.63
CA MET A 2 -0.65 -8.60 -13.74
C MET A 2 -0.45 -7.19 -13.18
N VAL A 3 -0.34 -7.05 -11.86
CA VAL A 3 -0.08 -5.77 -11.20
C VAL A 3 1.41 -5.51 -11.21
N LEU A 4 1.82 -4.31 -11.65
CA LEU A 4 3.22 -3.89 -11.70
C LEU A 4 3.38 -2.60 -10.90
N PHE A 5 4.26 -2.64 -9.91
CA PHE A 5 4.59 -1.47 -9.11
C PHE A 5 5.74 -0.69 -9.76
N LEU A 6 5.59 0.63 -9.83
CA LEU A 6 6.70 1.52 -10.18
C LEU A 6 7.77 1.51 -9.09
N PRO A 7 9.04 1.85 -9.41
CA PRO A 7 10.11 1.95 -8.42
C PRO A 7 9.77 2.90 -7.27
N GLU A 8 9.14 4.04 -7.56
CA GLU A 8 8.74 5.04 -6.57
C GLU A 8 7.72 4.48 -5.58
N VAL A 9 6.77 3.66 -6.06
CA VAL A 9 5.75 3.04 -5.21
C VAL A 9 6.39 2.03 -4.24
N ARG A 10 7.44 1.32 -4.67
CA ARG A 10 8.21 0.46 -3.75
C ARG A 10 8.90 1.27 -2.66
N GLN A 11 9.44 2.44 -3.00
CA GLN A 11 10.03 3.33 -2.02
C GLN A 11 8.97 3.83 -1.02
N TYR A 12 7.76 4.17 -1.49
CA TYR A 12 6.67 4.56 -0.60
C TYR A 12 6.26 3.45 0.38
N PHE A 13 6.29 2.18 -0.03
CA PHE A 13 6.04 1.07 0.89
C PHE A 13 7.12 0.97 1.96
N GLN A 14 8.39 1.14 1.61
CA GLN A 14 9.49 1.14 2.58
C GLN A 14 9.42 2.33 3.54
N GLU A 15 9.12 3.53 3.03
CA GLU A 15 8.89 4.70 3.86
C GLU A 15 7.69 4.51 4.79
N LEU A 16 6.64 3.84 4.32
CA LEU A 16 5.46 3.53 5.13
C LEU A 16 5.80 2.60 6.30
N GLU A 17 6.61 1.56 6.08
CA GLU A 17 7.09 0.67 7.17
C GLU A 17 7.77 1.49 8.28
N ALA A 18 8.69 2.39 7.90
CA ALA A 18 9.39 3.27 8.83
C ALA A 18 8.42 4.21 9.56
N ILE A 19 7.52 4.88 8.85
CA ILE A 19 6.53 5.80 9.45
C ILE A 19 5.65 5.05 10.45
N LEU A 20 5.19 3.85 10.11
CA LEU A 20 4.32 3.05 10.97
C LEU A 20 5.00 2.64 12.27
N PHE A 21 6.31 2.37 12.21
CA PHE A 21 7.11 2.09 13.40
C PHE A 21 7.43 3.37 14.20
N GLU A 22 7.93 4.42 13.56
CA GLU A 22 8.31 5.70 14.21
C GLU A 22 7.13 6.39 14.90
N LYS A 23 5.92 6.22 14.36
CA LYS A 23 4.69 6.77 14.93
C LYS A 23 4.06 5.87 16.01
N GLU A 24 4.72 4.79 16.38
CA GLU A 24 4.27 3.82 17.39
C GLU A 24 2.88 3.23 17.09
N TYR A 25 2.48 3.19 15.80
CA TYR A 25 1.27 2.46 15.39
C TYR A 25 1.42 0.96 15.61
N PHE A 26 2.67 0.47 15.56
CA PHE A 26 3.03 -0.89 15.91
C PHE A 26 4.13 -0.90 16.96
N SER A 27 4.01 -1.80 17.93
CA SER A 27 5.03 -1.98 18.98
C SER A 27 6.29 -2.72 18.50
N PHE A 28 6.23 -3.32 17.31
CA PHE A 28 7.31 -4.11 16.72
C PHE A 28 7.45 -3.74 15.24
N GLU A 29 8.68 -3.62 14.78
CA GLU A 29 9.00 -3.34 13.38
C GLU A 29 8.48 -4.44 12.45
N ASP A 30 8.64 -5.72 12.83
CA ASP A 30 8.09 -6.85 12.08
C ASP A 30 6.59 -6.75 11.82
N SER A 31 5.83 -6.20 12.77
CA SER A 31 4.39 -6.01 12.61
C SER A 31 4.07 -4.92 11.58
N ALA A 32 4.87 -3.84 11.53
CA ALA A 32 4.73 -2.79 10.52
C ALA A 32 5.07 -3.32 9.12
N VAL A 33 6.17 -4.08 9.00
CA VAL A 33 6.57 -4.75 7.75
C VAL A 33 5.48 -5.71 7.28
N GLN A 34 4.95 -6.52 8.19
CA GLN A 34 3.90 -7.48 7.84
C GLN A 34 2.63 -6.78 7.38
N HIS A 35 2.25 -5.68 8.02
CA HIS A 35 1.10 -4.88 7.61
C HIS A 35 1.26 -4.31 6.19
N VAL A 36 2.44 -3.75 5.88
CA VAL A 36 2.71 -3.24 4.53
C VAL A 36 2.70 -4.35 3.49
N ARG A 37 3.22 -5.54 3.82
CA ARG A 37 3.12 -6.72 2.94
C ARG A 37 1.68 -7.12 2.66
N ASP A 38 0.82 -7.12 3.68
CA ASP A 38 -0.60 -7.42 3.51
C ASP A 38 -1.29 -6.40 2.59
N ILE A 39 -0.93 -5.11 2.67
CA ILE A 39 -1.41 -4.07 1.74
C ILE A 39 -0.99 -4.40 0.30
N VAL A 40 0.28 -4.75 0.07
CA VAL A 40 0.77 -5.10 -1.27
C VAL A 40 0.00 -6.28 -1.84
N LEU A 41 -0.16 -7.36 -1.05
CA LEU A 41 -0.91 -8.54 -1.45
C LEU A 41 -2.39 -8.24 -1.73
N GLU A 42 -3.00 -7.37 -0.93
CA GLU A 42 -4.38 -6.93 -1.15
C GLU A 42 -4.50 -6.14 -2.45
N ILE A 43 -3.56 -5.24 -2.77
CA ILE A 43 -3.55 -4.52 -4.04
C ILE A 43 -3.42 -5.50 -5.20
N GLU A 44 -2.48 -6.45 -5.14
CA GLU A 44 -2.29 -7.44 -6.20
C GLU A 44 -3.54 -8.30 -6.44
N LYS A 45 -4.27 -8.63 -5.38
CA LYS A 45 -5.49 -9.45 -5.45
C LYS A 45 -6.72 -8.66 -5.89
N THR A 46 -6.90 -7.45 -5.35
CA THR A 46 -8.14 -6.68 -5.51
C THR A 46 -8.11 -5.80 -6.75
N LEU A 47 -6.99 -5.16 -7.07
CA LEU A 47 -6.87 -4.21 -8.19
C LEU A 47 -7.32 -4.81 -9.54
N PRO A 48 -6.96 -6.06 -9.90
CA PRO A 48 -7.47 -6.70 -11.12
C PRO A 48 -8.98 -6.87 -11.17
N THR A 49 -9.63 -6.97 -10.01
CA THR A 49 -11.06 -7.22 -9.85
C THR A 49 -11.88 -5.97 -9.58
N GLN A 50 -11.21 -4.86 -9.23
CA GLN A 50 -11.88 -3.59 -8.99
C GLN A 50 -12.35 -2.98 -10.31
N THR A 51 -13.65 -2.69 -10.39
CA THR A 51 -14.22 -1.93 -11.50
C THR A 51 -13.70 -0.49 -11.43
N SER A 52 -13.23 0.05 -12.55
CA SER A 52 -12.84 1.46 -12.66
C SER A 52 -13.98 2.36 -12.19
N LYS A 53 -13.83 3.00 -11.03
CA LYS A 53 -14.77 4.00 -10.55
C LYS A 53 -14.36 5.35 -11.12
N ALA A 54 -15.35 6.08 -11.65
CA ALA A 54 -15.13 7.47 -12.03
C ALA A 54 -14.71 8.25 -10.77
N ALA A 55 -13.63 9.02 -10.87
CA ALA A 55 -13.25 9.93 -9.82
C ALA A 55 -14.41 10.93 -9.58
N PRO A 56 -14.77 11.21 -8.32
CA PRO A 56 -15.78 12.20 -8.02
C PRO A 56 -15.44 13.59 -8.60
N PRO A 57 -16.44 14.45 -8.87
CA PRO A 57 -16.24 15.74 -9.55
C PRO A 57 -15.46 16.79 -8.74
N TYR A 58 -14.93 16.45 -7.58
CA TYR A 58 -14.14 17.34 -6.74
C TYR A 58 -12.64 17.00 -6.74
N PHE A 59 -12.24 15.93 -7.45
CA PHE A 59 -10.84 15.55 -7.68
C PHE A 59 -10.34 15.98 -9.08
N HIS A 60 -10.88 17.08 -9.62
CA HIS A 60 -10.41 17.65 -10.90
C HIS A 60 -8.97 18.13 -10.84
#